data_AF-A0A1I5SI31-F1
#
_entry.id   AF-A0A1I5SI31-F1
#
_cell.length_a   1.000
_cell.length_b   1.000
_cell.length_c   1.000
_cell.angle_alpha   90.00
_cell.angle_beta   90.00
_cell.angle_gamma   90.00
#
_symmetry.space_group_name_H-M   'P 1'
#
loop_
_entity.id
_entity.type
_entity.pdbx_description
1 polymer ?
#
loop_
_entity_poly.entity_id
_entity_poly.type
_entity_poly.pdbx_seq_one_letter_code
_entity_poly.pdbx_strand_id
1 'polypeptide(L)'
;MRFNSVGFALTVGMALVVVLMGFTLLSAAGLVGFSAADVEAARIEAGKPQPQDTTMALVDAGLPRPALSEAEAAAVAAGSALYASNCAQCHAVNEVVVGPALAGITKRRPVSWLIPWIKNSSKVVASGDEYAVAIYNKYNKQQMPSFGLSDSEVKAILAWLTSQENQGKAMASQL
;
A
#
# COMPACT_ATOMS: atom_id res chain seq x y z
N MET A 1 -53.94 -6.52 14.94
CA MET A 1 -53.98 -5.46 13.92
C MET A 1 -52.87 -5.72 12.91
N ARG A 2 -53.21 -5.91 11.64
CA ARG A 2 -52.28 -6.17 10.53
C ARG A 2 -51.92 -4.82 9.89
N PHE A 3 -50.66 -4.42 9.91
CA PHE A 3 -50.19 -3.22 9.20
C PHE A 3 -49.47 -3.63 7.91
N ASN A 4 -49.92 -3.02 6.81
CA ASN A 4 -49.66 -3.35 5.42
C ASN A 4 -48.52 -2.46 4.88
N SER A 5 -47.37 -3.06 4.52
CA SER A 5 -46.13 -2.34 4.16
C SER A 5 -45.93 -2.07 2.66
N VAL A 6 -47.00 -2.07 1.86
CA VAL A 6 -46.93 -2.11 0.38
C VAL A 6 -46.77 -0.70 -0.26
N GLY A 7 -46.65 0.36 0.53
CA GLY A 7 -46.68 1.75 0.02
C GLY A 7 -45.35 2.41 -0.34
N PHE A 8 -44.19 1.82 -0.01
CA PHE A 8 -42.90 2.55 -0.08
C PHE A 8 -42.06 2.26 -1.34
N ALA A 9 -42.49 1.33 -2.20
CA ALA A 9 -41.66 0.85 -3.31
C ALA A 9 -41.88 1.56 -4.66
N LEU A 10 -42.77 2.57 -4.76
CA LEU A 10 -43.20 3.12 -6.05
C LEU A 10 -42.71 4.54 -6.41
N THR A 11 -41.96 5.23 -5.53
CA THR A 11 -41.56 6.63 -5.79
C THR A 11 -40.09 6.83 -6.19
N VAL A 12 -39.24 5.80 -6.11
CA VAL A 12 -37.79 5.92 -6.44
C VAL A 12 -37.50 5.62 -7.93
N GLY A 13 -38.42 4.99 -8.66
CA GLY A 13 -38.20 4.57 -10.05
C GLY A 13 -38.29 5.67 -11.12
N MET A 14 -38.87 6.83 -10.80
CA MET A 14 -39.19 7.86 -11.83
C MET A 14 -38.14 8.99 -11.94
N ALA A 15 -37.09 8.98 -11.10
CA ALA A 15 -36.03 9.98 -11.13
C ALA A 15 -34.82 9.58 -11.99
N LEU A 16 -34.64 8.28 -12.31
CA LEU A 16 -33.47 7.79 -13.04
C LEU A 16 -33.59 7.91 -14.58
N VAL A 17 -34.81 8.09 -15.12
CA VAL A 17 -35.05 8.12 -16.57
C VAL A 17 -34.83 9.52 -17.18
N VAL A 18 -34.98 10.58 -16.38
CA VAL A 18 -34.86 11.98 -16.87
C VAL A 18 -33.39 12.41 -17.06
N VAL A 19 -32.44 11.77 -16.37
CA VAL A 19 -31.00 12.11 -16.48
C VAL A 19 -30.35 11.47 -17.71
N LEU A 20 -30.88 10.34 -18.22
CA LEU A 20 -30.33 9.65 -19.41
C LEU A 20 -30.83 10.20 -20.75
N MET A 21 -31.90 11.01 -20.76
CA MET A 21 -32.44 11.63 -22.00
C MET A 21 -31.91 13.05 -22.28
N GLY A 22 -30.99 13.57 -21.44
CA GLY A 22 -30.41 14.91 -21.61
C GLY A 22 -29.11 14.98 -22.43
N PHE A 23 -28.55 13.84 -22.85
CA PHE A 23 -27.26 13.79 -23.54
C PHE A 23 -27.33 13.62 -25.06
N THR A 24 -28.54 13.63 -25.64
CA THR A 24 -28.75 13.31 -27.08
C THR A 24 -29.12 14.50 -27.96
N LEU A 25 -29.09 15.75 -27.46
CA LEU A 25 -29.51 16.93 -28.24
C LEU A 25 -28.55 18.13 -28.14
N LEU A 26 -27.23 17.91 -28.31
CA LEU A 26 -26.32 19.04 -28.56
C LEU A 26 -25.12 18.71 -29.46
N SER A 27 -25.33 18.02 -30.58
CA SER A 27 -24.27 17.88 -31.60
C SER A 27 -24.86 17.89 -33.00
N ALA A 28 -25.30 19.08 -33.41
CA ALA A 28 -25.57 19.40 -34.81
C ALA A 28 -25.16 20.86 -35.08
N ALA A 29 -23.84 21.06 -35.22
CA ALA A 29 -23.26 22.19 -35.94
C ALA A 29 -21.86 21.79 -36.41
N GLY A 30 -21.82 20.91 -37.41
CA GLY A 30 -20.63 20.73 -38.23
C GLY A 30 -20.51 21.91 -39.18
N LEU A 31 -19.44 22.69 -39.05
CA LEU A 31 -18.90 23.60 -40.06
C LEU A 31 -17.54 24.10 -39.57
N VAL A 32 -16.51 23.27 -39.75
CA VAL A 32 -15.17 23.68 -40.21
C VAL A 32 -14.40 22.39 -40.54
N GLY A 33 -14.12 22.20 -41.82
CA GLY A 33 -13.27 21.11 -42.28
C GLY A 33 -11.80 21.41 -41.98
N PHE A 34 -11.09 20.39 -41.51
CA PHE A 34 -9.64 20.34 -41.60
C PHE A 34 -9.29 19.11 -42.44
N SER A 35 -8.85 19.37 -43.67
CA SER A 35 -8.23 18.38 -44.55
C SER A 35 -6.87 17.95 -43.97
N ALA A 36 -6.54 16.68 -44.15
CA ALA A 36 -5.29 16.04 -43.69
C ALA A 36 -4.05 16.43 -44.52
N ALA A 37 -3.93 17.70 -44.94
CA ALA A 37 -2.81 18.18 -45.76
C ALA A 37 -1.96 19.28 -45.11
N ASP A 38 -2.34 19.79 -43.92
CA ASP A 38 -1.53 20.77 -43.19
C ASP A 38 -0.71 20.13 -42.05
N VAL A 39 -0.23 18.90 -42.29
CA VAL A 39 0.98 18.39 -41.62
C VAL A 39 2.17 19.10 -42.28
N GLU A 40 2.40 20.35 -41.90
CA GLU A 40 3.73 21.00 -41.83
C GLU A 40 3.52 22.48 -41.49
N ALA A 41 3.65 22.85 -40.21
CA ALA A 41 3.99 24.18 -39.67
C ALA A 41 3.28 24.47 -38.33
N ALA A 42 3.46 23.59 -37.34
CA ALA A 42 3.28 23.97 -35.93
C ALA A 42 4.65 24.01 -35.27
N ARG A 43 5.17 25.23 -35.10
CA ARG A 43 6.28 25.57 -34.22
C ARG A 43 5.90 25.18 -32.79
N ILE A 44 6.31 23.98 -32.38
CA ILE A 44 6.37 23.57 -30.98
C ILE A 44 7.60 24.24 -30.38
N GLU A 45 7.38 25.26 -29.55
CA GLU A 45 8.34 25.72 -28.56
C GLU A 45 7.77 25.36 -27.18
N ALA A 46 7.77 24.06 -26.90
CA ALA A 46 7.54 23.48 -25.60
C ALA A 46 8.75 22.58 -25.30
N GLY A 47 9.35 22.78 -24.12
CA GLY A 47 10.66 22.25 -23.74
C GLY A 47 10.85 20.78 -24.08
N LYS A 48 12.00 20.49 -24.70
CA LYS A 48 12.47 19.11 -24.93
C LYS A 48 12.62 18.40 -23.58
N PRO A 49 12.08 17.17 -23.42
CA PRO A 49 12.52 16.28 -22.37
C PRO A 49 13.96 15.87 -22.65
N GLN A 50 14.88 16.23 -21.76
CA GLN A 50 16.22 15.63 -21.73
C GLN A 50 16.10 14.20 -21.19
N PRO A 51 16.63 13.20 -21.91
CA PRO A 51 16.78 11.87 -21.35
C PRO A 51 17.90 11.89 -20.30
N GLN A 52 17.68 11.13 -19.23
CA GLN A 52 18.67 10.59 -18.29
C GLN A 52 19.51 11.59 -17.47
N ASP A 53 18.86 12.14 -16.43
CA ASP A 53 19.50 12.44 -15.13
C ASP A 53 18.51 12.03 -14.02
N THR A 54 18.37 10.72 -13.81
CA THR A 54 17.50 10.12 -12.80
C THR A 54 18.15 10.04 -11.42
N THR A 55 19.20 10.81 -11.15
CA THR A 55 19.90 10.78 -9.87
C THR A 55 19.60 12.03 -9.05
N MET A 56 18.89 11.81 -7.95
CA MET A 56 18.85 12.66 -6.75
C MET A 56 17.99 13.93 -6.83
N ALA A 57 16.67 13.75 -6.66
CA ALA A 57 15.80 14.82 -6.17
C ALA A 57 14.85 14.29 -5.09
N LEU A 58 15.42 13.68 -4.03
CA LEU A 58 14.84 13.61 -2.69
C LEU A 58 15.99 13.54 -1.67
N VAL A 59 16.72 14.65 -1.56
CA VAL A 59 17.55 14.98 -0.39
C VAL A 59 17.08 16.36 0.10
N ASP A 60 16.92 16.70 1.37
CA ASP A 60 16.72 16.01 2.63
C ASP A 60 16.46 17.13 3.65
N ALA A 61 15.77 16.81 4.74
CA ALA A 61 15.62 17.64 5.94
C ALA A 61 16.92 17.72 6.78
N GLY A 62 18.08 17.91 6.13
CA GLY A 62 19.33 18.32 6.77
C GLY A 62 20.00 17.33 7.74
N LEU A 63 19.87 16.01 7.57
CA LEU A 63 20.66 15.00 8.30
C LEU A 63 21.26 13.95 7.34
N PRO A 64 22.58 13.69 7.39
CA PRO A 64 23.19 12.64 6.58
C PRO A 64 22.65 11.27 7.02
N ARG A 65 21.67 10.75 6.29
CA ARG A 65 21.33 9.32 6.36
C ARG A 65 22.52 8.55 5.79
N PRO A 66 22.98 7.45 6.42
CA PRO A 66 23.90 6.55 5.73
C PRO A 66 23.25 6.14 4.42
N ALA A 67 23.91 6.42 3.30
CA ALA A 67 23.43 6.03 1.99
C ALA A 67 23.30 4.51 1.99
N LEU A 68 22.07 4.01 1.86
CA LEU A 68 21.82 2.59 1.66
C LEU A 68 22.56 2.15 0.39
N SER A 69 23.18 0.98 0.41
CA SER A 69 23.68 0.38 -0.82
C SER A 69 22.51 0.13 -1.78
N GLU A 70 22.80 0.04 -3.07
CA GLU A 70 21.76 -0.23 -4.08
C GLU A 70 21.02 -1.54 -3.83
N ALA A 71 21.73 -2.55 -3.32
CA ALA A 71 21.14 -3.82 -2.91
C ALA A 71 20.16 -3.66 -1.72
N GLU A 72 20.51 -2.84 -0.72
CA GLU A 72 19.62 -2.55 0.41
C GLU A 72 18.41 -1.74 -0.03
N ALA A 73 18.59 -0.76 -0.91
CA ALA A 73 17.49 0.02 -1.48
C ALA A 73 16.52 -0.87 -2.26
N ALA A 74 17.03 -1.78 -3.09
CA ALA A 74 16.22 -2.75 -3.81
C ALA A 74 15.45 -3.70 -2.87
N ALA A 75 16.10 -4.19 -1.81
CA ALA A 75 15.46 -5.05 -0.81
C ALA A 75 14.35 -4.32 -0.05
N VAL A 76 14.56 -3.06 0.32
CA VAL A 76 13.54 -2.21 0.97
C VAL A 76 12.35 -1.96 0.05
N ALA A 77 12.60 -1.67 -1.23
CA ALA A 77 11.53 -1.46 -2.21
C ALA A 77 10.67 -2.73 -2.40
N ALA A 78 11.32 -3.89 -2.58
CA ALA A 78 10.61 -5.18 -2.67
C ALA A 78 9.82 -5.50 -1.40
N GLY A 79 10.42 -5.24 -0.23
CA GLY A 79 9.78 -5.42 1.08
C GLY A 79 8.52 -4.58 1.27
N SER A 80 8.52 -3.34 0.77
CA SER A 80 7.36 -2.44 0.82
C SER A 80 6.14 -3.02 0.10
N ALA A 81 6.35 -3.53 -1.12
CA ALA A 81 5.27 -4.12 -1.91
C ALA A 81 4.71 -5.38 -1.24
N LEU A 82 5.60 -6.27 -0.77
CA LEU A 82 5.21 -7.48 -0.06
C LEU A 82 4.45 -7.16 1.23
N TYR A 83 4.88 -6.16 2.00
CA TYR A 83 4.19 -5.71 3.19
C TYR A 83 2.78 -5.20 2.89
N ALA A 84 2.65 -4.33 1.87
CA ALA A 84 1.37 -3.77 1.48
C ALA A 84 0.36 -4.86 1.10
N SER A 85 0.80 -5.87 0.35
CA SER A 85 -0.07 -6.97 -0.10
C SER A 85 -0.42 -7.98 1.00
N ASN A 86 0.50 -8.25 1.94
CA ASN A 86 0.36 -9.40 2.86
C ASN A 86 0.14 -9.01 4.34
N CYS A 87 0.53 -7.80 4.76
CA CYS A 87 0.68 -7.46 6.17
C CYS A 87 -0.14 -6.23 6.59
N ALA A 88 -0.25 -5.23 5.71
CA ALA A 88 -0.81 -3.92 6.04
C ALA A 88 -2.27 -3.92 6.48
N GLN A 89 -3.03 -4.98 6.15
CA GLN A 89 -4.42 -5.13 6.58
C GLN A 89 -4.56 -5.36 8.10
N CYS A 90 -3.54 -5.98 8.71
CA CYS A 90 -3.60 -6.40 10.11
C CYS A 90 -2.54 -5.75 10.99
N HIS A 91 -1.48 -5.20 10.39
CA HIS A 91 -0.35 -4.62 11.11
C HIS A 91 -0.07 -3.19 10.66
N ALA A 92 0.35 -2.38 11.63
CA ALA A 92 1.01 -1.11 11.39
C ALA A 92 2.44 -1.15 11.95
N VAL A 93 3.27 -0.20 11.52
CA VAL A 93 4.65 -0.08 12.02
C VAL A 93 4.63 0.32 13.48
N ASN A 94 3.95 1.41 13.85
CA ASN A 94 4.05 1.98 15.21
C ASN A 94 2.81 1.76 16.08
N GLU A 95 1.76 1.12 15.56
CA GLU A 95 0.47 1.02 16.23
C GLU A 95 -0.07 -0.41 16.21
N VAL A 96 -0.90 -0.72 17.20
CA VAL A 96 -1.65 -1.98 17.24
C VAL A 96 -2.91 -1.80 16.39
N VAL A 97 -3.12 -2.71 15.45
CA VAL A 97 -4.33 -2.72 14.60
C VAL A 97 -5.13 -3.98 14.93
N VAL A 98 -4.99 -5.03 14.12
CA VAL A 98 -5.48 -6.38 14.46
C VAL A 98 -4.38 -7.15 15.19
N GLY A 99 -3.16 -7.04 14.68
CA GLY A 99 -1.94 -7.58 15.29
C GLY A 99 -1.07 -6.51 15.94
N PRO A 100 0.01 -6.92 16.63
CA PRO A 100 0.96 -6.00 17.28
C PRO A 100 1.61 -5.02 16.31
N ALA A 101 2.04 -3.87 16.84
CA ALA A 101 2.95 -2.95 16.17
C ALA A 101 4.27 -3.64 15.81
N LEU A 102 4.77 -3.40 14.59
CA LEU A 102 5.94 -4.11 14.06
C LEU A 102 7.28 -3.37 14.24
N ALA A 103 7.26 -2.11 14.63
CA ALA A 103 8.47 -1.34 14.94
C ALA A 103 9.27 -2.05 16.04
N GLY A 104 10.53 -2.31 15.78
CA GLY A 104 11.50 -2.98 16.64
C GLY A 104 11.42 -4.50 16.60
N ILE A 105 10.70 -5.11 15.65
CA ILE A 105 10.48 -6.57 15.64
C ILE A 105 11.81 -7.35 15.57
N THR A 106 12.77 -6.87 14.78
CA THR A 106 14.11 -7.48 14.63
C THR A 106 14.97 -7.31 15.89
N LYS A 107 14.60 -6.41 16.81
CA LYS A 107 15.22 -6.26 18.14
C LYS A 107 14.54 -7.14 19.19
N ARG A 108 13.26 -7.48 19.00
CA ARG A 108 12.49 -8.36 19.90
C ARG A 108 12.74 -9.83 19.65
N ARG A 109 12.96 -10.23 18.39
CA ARG A 109 13.17 -11.64 18.00
C ARG A 109 14.20 -11.76 16.89
N PRO A 110 15.02 -12.83 16.90
CA PRO A 110 15.98 -13.07 15.83
C PRO A 110 15.26 -13.44 14.53
N VAL A 111 15.88 -13.10 13.39
CA VAL A 111 15.35 -13.41 12.04
C VAL A 111 15.10 -14.90 11.85
N SER A 112 15.95 -15.77 12.43
CA SER A 112 15.78 -17.22 12.40
C SER A 112 14.47 -17.70 13.03
N TRP A 113 13.92 -16.95 13.99
CA TRP A 113 12.61 -17.21 14.56
C TRP A 113 11.49 -16.52 13.78
N LEU A 114 11.73 -15.30 13.28
CA LEU A 114 10.73 -14.54 12.53
C LEU A 114 10.35 -15.20 11.21
N ILE A 115 11.27 -15.86 10.51
CA ILE A 115 10.98 -16.54 9.25
C ILE A 115 9.90 -17.62 9.41
N PRO A 116 10.05 -18.65 10.27
CA PRO A 116 9.01 -19.66 10.44
C PRO A 116 7.72 -19.08 11.03
N TRP A 117 7.82 -18.09 11.92
CA TRP A 117 6.65 -17.39 12.48
C TRP A 117 5.83 -16.68 11.39
N ILE A 118 6.48 -15.89 10.53
CA ILE A 118 5.83 -15.15 9.45
C ILE A 118 5.24 -16.11 8.44
N LYS A 119 5.93 -17.20 8.10
CA LYS A 119 5.43 -18.16 7.11
C LYS A 119 4.25 -18.97 7.63
N ASN A 120 4.26 -19.36 8.90
CA ASN A 120 3.16 -20.11 9.52
C ASN A 120 3.18 -19.97 11.05
N SER A 121 2.52 -18.94 11.57
CA SER A 121 2.46 -18.69 13.02
C SER A 121 1.79 -19.84 13.79
N SER A 122 0.74 -20.44 13.23
CA SER A 122 -0.02 -21.52 13.86
C SER A 122 0.85 -22.74 14.18
N LYS A 123 1.81 -23.07 13.29
CA LYS A 123 2.78 -24.15 13.54
C LYS A 123 3.73 -23.82 14.70
N VAL A 124 4.17 -22.58 14.82
CA VAL A 124 5.05 -22.15 15.91
C VAL A 124 4.29 -22.08 17.24
N VAL A 125 3.01 -21.68 17.23
CA VAL A 125 2.15 -21.79 18.41
C VAL A 125 1.95 -23.25 18.80
N ALA A 126 1.66 -24.13 17.83
CA ALA A 126 1.43 -25.55 18.07
C ALA A 126 2.68 -26.31 18.55
N SER A 127 3.88 -25.82 18.24
CA SER A 127 5.12 -26.39 18.79
C SER A 127 5.35 -26.07 20.26
N GLY A 128 4.52 -25.21 20.86
CA GLY A 128 4.62 -24.81 22.26
C GLY A 128 5.68 -23.75 22.55
N ASP A 129 6.12 -22.97 21.55
CA ASP A 129 7.01 -21.83 21.80
C ASP A 129 6.30 -20.83 22.72
N GLU A 130 6.88 -20.57 23.89
CA GLU A 130 6.23 -19.79 24.95
C GLU A 130 5.85 -18.37 24.48
N TYR A 131 6.68 -17.75 23.65
CA TYR A 131 6.44 -16.41 23.13
C TYR A 131 5.33 -16.41 22.07
N ALA A 132 5.34 -17.38 21.16
CA ALA A 132 4.27 -17.60 20.20
C ALA A 132 2.92 -17.79 20.90
N VAL A 133 2.87 -18.67 21.90
CA VAL A 133 1.66 -18.95 22.69
C VAL A 133 1.21 -17.70 23.45
N ALA A 134 2.13 -16.96 24.07
CA ALA A 134 1.81 -15.73 24.79
C ALA A 134 1.22 -14.65 23.86
N ILE A 135 1.82 -14.43 22.69
CA ILE A 135 1.30 -13.48 21.70
C ILE A 135 -0.06 -13.95 21.17
N TYR A 136 -0.22 -15.23 20.83
CA TYR A 136 -1.49 -15.78 20.37
C TYR A 136 -2.62 -15.55 21.38
N ASN A 137 -2.37 -15.82 22.66
CA ASN A 137 -3.36 -15.58 23.72
C ASN A 137 -3.64 -14.09 23.94
N LYS A 138 -2.60 -13.23 23.89
CA LYS A 138 -2.74 -11.78 24.06
C LYS A 138 -3.62 -11.14 22.98
N TYR A 139 -3.53 -11.64 21.75
CA TYR A 139 -4.29 -11.11 20.61
C TYR A 139 -5.54 -11.95 20.35
N ASN A 140 -6.30 -12.31 21.40
CA ASN A 140 -7.60 -13.00 21.32
C ASN A 140 -7.59 -14.24 20.43
N LYS A 141 -6.48 -14.99 20.42
CA LYS A 141 -6.35 -16.22 19.63
C LYS A 141 -6.58 -15.99 18.13
N GLN A 142 -6.38 -14.76 17.64
CA GLN A 142 -6.44 -14.44 16.23
C GLN A 142 -5.33 -15.17 15.48
N GLN A 143 -5.70 -15.87 14.41
CA GLN A 143 -4.78 -16.64 13.59
C GLN A 143 -4.20 -15.74 12.51
N MET A 144 -2.87 -15.62 12.47
CA MET A 144 -2.20 -15.01 11.32
C MET A 144 -2.19 -16.01 10.16
N PRO A 145 -2.55 -15.61 8.93
CA PRO A 145 -2.55 -16.50 7.78
C PRO A 145 -1.20 -17.20 7.56
N SER A 146 -1.22 -18.34 6.86
CA SER A 146 0.00 -18.94 6.35
C SER A 146 0.33 -18.35 4.99
N PHE A 147 1.62 -18.09 4.73
CA PHE A 147 2.06 -17.45 3.50
C PHE A 147 3.04 -18.32 2.73
N GLY A 148 2.94 -18.29 1.40
CA GLY A 148 3.86 -18.96 0.47
C GLY A 148 5.16 -18.18 0.20
N LEU A 149 5.57 -17.32 1.13
CA LEU A 149 6.74 -16.46 0.96
C LEU A 149 8.05 -17.26 1.12
N SER A 150 9.03 -16.95 0.28
CA SER A 150 10.42 -17.37 0.44
C SER A 150 11.08 -16.65 1.61
N ASP A 151 12.18 -17.21 2.10
CA ASP A 151 12.95 -16.62 3.19
C ASP A 151 13.55 -15.25 2.80
N SER A 152 13.91 -15.08 1.53
CA SER A 152 14.36 -13.80 0.97
C SER A 152 13.25 -12.74 0.96
N GLU A 153 12.03 -13.11 0.61
CA GLU A 153 10.88 -12.19 0.65
C GLU A 153 10.56 -11.77 2.08
N VAL A 154 10.58 -12.71 3.03
CA VAL A 154 10.42 -12.38 4.45
C VAL A 154 11.52 -11.42 4.92
N LYS A 155 12.78 -11.66 4.55
CA LYS A 155 13.90 -10.76 4.88
C LYS A 155 13.73 -9.38 4.25
N ALA A 156 13.23 -9.29 3.02
CA ALA A 156 12.93 -8.02 2.37
C ALA A 156 11.86 -7.22 3.15
N ILE A 157 10.78 -7.88 3.60
CA ILE A 157 9.77 -7.27 4.47
C ILE A 157 10.40 -6.74 5.78
N LEU A 158 11.26 -7.53 6.43
CA LEU A 158 11.94 -7.13 7.66
C LEU A 158 12.91 -5.96 7.45
N ALA A 159 13.61 -5.92 6.32
CA ALA A 159 14.48 -4.80 5.93
C ALA A 159 13.67 -3.52 5.73
N TRP A 160 12.53 -3.60 5.02
CA TRP A 160 11.61 -2.49 4.88
C TRP A 160 11.10 -1.99 6.23
N LEU A 161 10.61 -2.88 7.10
CA LEU A 161 10.16 -2.52 8.46
C LEU A 161 11.24 -1.77 9.26
N THR A 162 12.48 -2.25 9.19
CA THR A 162 13.62 -1.62 9.86
C THR A 162 13.90 -0.22 9.30
N SER A 163 13.75 -0.03 7.98
CA SER A 163 13.90 1.30 7.36
C SER A 163 12.82 2.29 7.81
N GLN A 164 11.58 1.81 8.02
CA GLN A 164 10.46 2.64 8.48
C GLN A 164 10.62 3.07 9.95
N GLU A 165 11.20 2.23 10.80
CA GLU A 165 11.55 2.60 12.19
C GLU A 165 12.52 3.79 12.24
N ASN A 166 13.51 3.76 11.36
CA ASN A 166 14.53 4.80 11.29
C ASN A 166 13.95 6.14 10.81
N GLN A 167 12.94 6.11 9.94
CA GLN A 167 12.18 7.30 9.55
C GLN A 167 11.32 7.84 10.71
N GLY A 168 10.63 6.97 11.45
CA GLY A 168 9.83 7.38 12.61
C GLY A 168 10.68 8.05 13.71
N LYS A 169 11.89 7.54 13.95
CA LYS A 169 12.86 8.17 14.86
C LYS A 169 13.39 9.51 14.35
N ALA A 170 13.66 9.62 13.06
CA ALA A 170 14.13 10.87 12.46
C ALA A 170 13.06 11.98 12.56
N MET A 171 11.79 11.66 12.32
CA MET A 171 10.69 12.61 12.46
C MET A 171 10.40 12.99 13.92
N ALA A 172 10.50 12.03 14.86
CA ALA A 172 10.29 12.30 16.28
C ALA A 172 11.39 13.16 16.93
N SER A 173 12.60 13.18 16.36
CA SER A 173 13.72 14.03 16.82
C SER A 173 13.69 15.45 16.25
N GLN A 174 12.70 15.78 15.40
CA GLN A 174 12.53 17.09 14.76
C GLN A 174 11.37 17.89 15.38
N LEU A 175 10.73 17.36 16.43
CA LEU A 175 9.72 18.02 17.27
C LEU A 175 10.32 18.36 18.63
#